data_AF-A0A927GMD9-F1
#
_entry.id   AF-A0A927GMD9-F1
#
_cell.length_a   1.000
_cell.length_b   1.000
_cell.length_c   1.000
_cell.angle_alpha   90.00
_cell.angle_beta   90.00
_cell.angle_gamma   90.00
#
_symmetry.space_group_name_H-M   'P 1'
#
loop_
_entity.id
_entity.type
_entity.pdbx_description
1 polymer ?
#
loop_
_entity_poly.entity_id
_entity_poly.type
_entity_poly.pdbx_seq_one_letter_code
_entity_poly.pdbx_strand_id
1 'polypeptide(L)'
;MRAFYTDALGMAEIPKPPALAARGGCWFAAGPVQLHLGVEQDFHPAKKAHPGLRVTGIEAYAAHLEAHGADVTWDDDLPGHRRFYAHDPVGNRLEFLEPDA
;
A
#
# COMPACT_ATOMS: atom_id res chain seq x y z
N MET A 1 5.91 6.54 -8.18
CA MET A 1 5.70 5.10 -7.93
C MET A 1 6.60 4.56 -6.82
N ARG A 2 7.92 4.39 -7.03
CA ARG A 2 8.81 3.78 -6.03
C ARG A 2 8.81 4.51 -4.69
N ALA A 3 9.00 5.83 -4.70
CA ALA A 3 8.99 6.67 -3.49
C ALA A 3 7.73 6.49 -2.62
N PHE A 4 6.57 6.20 -3.21
CA PHE A 4 5.38 5.92 -2.42
C PHE A 4 5.53 4.64 -1.61
N TYR A 5 6.01 3.54 -2.20
CA TYR A 5 6.19 2.29 -1.44
C TYR A 5 7.43 2.32 -0.55
N THR A 6 8.51 2.99 -0.97
CA THR A 6 9.75 3.03 -0.18
C THR A 6 9.69 4.04 0.95
N ASP A 7 9.28 5.26 0.65
CA ASP A 7 9.42 6.39 1.57
C ASP A 7 8.11 6.58 2.35
N ALA A 8 6.97 6.58 1.65
CA ALA A 8 5.67 6.75 2.31
C ALA A 8 5.23 5.47 3.05
N LEU A 9 5.23 4.31 2.39
CA LEU A 9 4.84 3.05 3.06
C LEU A 9 5.95 2.45 3.93
N GLY A 10 7.21 2.87 3.73
CA GLY A 10 8.35 2.35 4.49
C GLY A 10 8.76 0.92 4.09
N MET A 11 8.41 0.46 2.89
CA MET A 11 8.76 -0.88 2.40
C MET A 11 10.12 -0.90 1.71
N ALA A 12 10.83 -2.02 1.76
CA ALA A 12 12.06 -2.20 1.01
C ALA A 12 11.76 -2.71 -0.41
N GLU A 13 12.30 -2.06 -1.46
CA GLU A 13 12.29 -2.64 -2.81
C GLU A 13 13.18 -3.89 -2.81
N ILE A 14 12.64 -5.02 -3.31
CA ILE A 14 13.35 -6.29 -3.41
C ILE A 14 13.51 -6.69 -4.88
N PRO A 15 14.62 -7.36 -5.24
CA PRO A 15 14.84 -7.78 -6.62
C PRO A 15 13.80 -8.83 -7.03
N LYS A 16 13.28 -8.68 -8.25
CA LYS A 16 12.47 -9.72 -8.88
C LYS A 16 13.34 -10.94 -9.23
N PRO A 17 12.79 -12.16 -9.19
CA PRO A 17 13.47 -13.32 -9.74
C PRO A 17 13.89 -13.09 -11.20
N PRO A 18 15.05 -13.62 -11.66
CA PRO A 18 15.54 -13.38 -13.02
C PRO A 18 14.52 -13.70 -14.12
N ALA A 19 13.74 -14.78 -13.95
CA ALA A 19 12.70 -15.20 -14.89
C ALA A 19 11.55 -14.17 -15.07
N LEU A 20 11.38 -13.24 -14.14
CA LEU A 20 10.35 -12.20 -14.15
C LEU A 20 10.91 -10.80 -14.42
N ALA A 21 12.23 -10.62 -14.42
CA ALA A 21 12.87 -9.31 -14.49
C ALA A 21 12.48 -8.51 -15.75
N ALA A 22 12.37 -9.18 -16.91
CA ALA A 22 12.01 -8.55 -18.18
C ALA A 22 10.57 -8.03 -18.25
N ARG A 23 9.69 -8.38 -17.30
CA ARG A 23 8.25 -8.03 -17.33
C ARG A 23 7.93 -6.64 -16.76
N GLY A 24 8.94 -5.81 -16.47
CA GLY A 24 8.78 -4.51 -15.81
C GLY A 24 8.23 -4.61 -14.37
N GLY A 25 7.93 -3.47 -13.75
CA GLY A 25 7.34 -3.43 -12.42
C GLY A 25 8.36 -3.61 -11.27
N CYS A 26 7.86 -3.64 -10.04
CA CYS A 26 8.68 -3.62 -8.81
C CYS A 26 8.05 -4.50 -7.73
N TRP A 27 8.88 -5.10 -6.87
CA TRP A 27 8.43 -5.84 -5.70
C TRP A 27 8.90 -5.11 -4.43
N PHE A 28 8.05 -5.07 -3.42
CA PHE A 28 8.35 -4.42 -2.14
C PHE A 28 8.06 -5.37 -0.99
N ALA A 29 8.81 -5.25 0.11
CA ALA A 29 8.65 -6.07 1.31
C ALA A 29 8.66 -5.25 2.60
N ALA A 30 7.84 -5.68 3.56
CA ALA A 30 7.87 -5.20 4.94
C ALA A 30 7.52 -6.38 5.87
N GLY A 31 8.50 -6.87 6.62
CA GLY A 31 8.35 -8.07 7.44
C GLY A 31 7.87 -9.27 6.59
N PRO A 32 6.76 -9.94 6.95
CA PRO A 32 6.23 -11.08 6.20
C PRO A 32 5.43 -10.70 4.95
N VAL A 33 5.15 -9.40 4.74
CA VAL A 33 4.31 -8.94 3.62
C VAL A 33 5.19 -8.61 2.41
N GLN A 34 4.73 -9.01 1.23
CA GLN A 34 5.27 -8.55 -0.05
C GLN A 34 4.15 -8.01 -0.95
N LEU A 35 4.41 -6.89 -1.62
CA LEU A 35 3.55 -6.34 -2.67
C LEU A 35 4.28 -6.43 -4.01
N HIS A 36 3.61 -7.03 -5.00
CA HIS A 36 4.16 -7.23 -6.33
C HIS A 36 3.38 -6.39 -7.33
N LEU A 37 4.05 -5.39 -7.90
CA LEU A 37 3.43 -4.49 -8.88
C LEU A 37 3.87 -4.91 -10.27
N GLY A 38 2.93 -5.51 -11.00
CA GLY A 38 3.08 -5.77 -12.43
C GLY A 38 2.86 -4.50 -13.24
N VAL A 39 3.50 -4.44 -14.42
CA VAL A 39 3.13 -3.45 -15.44
C VAL A 39 2.11 -4.11 -16.35
N GLU A 40 1.03 -3.39 -16.62
CA GLU A 40 -0.04 -3.80 -17.53
C GLU A 40 -0.25 -2.68 -18.55
N GLN A 41 -0.41 -3.05 -19.82
CA GLN A 41 -0.79 -2.12 -20.87
C GLN A 41 -2.28 -1.77 -20.72
N ASP A 42 -2.63 -0.50 -20.89
CA ASP A 42 -4.00 0.00 -20.71
C ASP A 42 -4.56 -0.29 -19.30
N PHE A 43 -3.68 -0.21 -18.31
CA PHE A 43 -4.00 -0.41 -16.91
C PHE A 43 -5.11 0.53 -16.42
N HIS A 44 -6.05 -0.03 -15.66
CA HIS A 44 -7.09 0.70 -14.95
C HIS A 44 -7.10 0.26 -13.47
N PRO A 45 -7.05 1.20 -12.51
CA PRO A 45 -6.98 0.84 -11.11
C PRO A 45 -8.28 0.17 -10.62
N ALA A 46 -8.12 -0.83 -9.76
CA ALA A 46 -9.23 -1.46 -9.07
C ALA A 46 -9.82 -0.49 -8.03
N LYS A 47 -11.05 -0.03 -8.26
CA LYS A 47 -11.71 0.96 -7.38
C LYS A 47 -12.25 0.38 -6.07
N LYS A 48 -12.41 -0.95 -6.01
CA LYS A 48 -12.98 -1.65 -4.85
C LYS A 48 -12.11 -2.79 -4.34
N ALA A 49 -11.56 -3.64 -5.21
CA ALA A 49 -10.65 -4.69 -4.78
C ALA A 49 -9.31 -4.06 -4.34
N HIS A 50 -8.83 -4.44 -3.17
CA HIS A 50 -7.60 -3.91 -2.59
C HIS A 50 -6.97 -4.93 -1.62
N PRO A 51 -5.66 -4.87 -1.38
CA PRO A 51 -5.04 -5.50 -0.23
C PRO A 51 -5.29 -4.68 1.04
N GLY A 52 -5.54 -5.38 2.15
CA GLY A 52 -5.56 -4.82 3.51
C GLY A 52 -4.25 -5.10 4.23
N LEU A 53 -3.60 -4.05 4.71
CA LEU A 53 -2.31 -4.09 5.36
C LEU A 53 -2.46 -3.77 6.84
N ARG A 54 -2.19 -4.76 7.70
CA ARG A 54 -2.18 -4.52 9.14
C ARG A 54 -0.98 -3.66 9.50
N VAL A 55 -1.23 -2.59 10.25
CA VAL A 55 -0.21 -1.66 10.72
C VAL A 55 -0.18 -1.60 12.25
N THR A 56 0.77 -0.86 12.79
CA THR A 56 0.85 -0.56 14.22
C THR A 56 0.94 0.94 14.41
N GLY A 57 0.18 1.49 15.37
CA GLY A 57 0.08 2.93 15.58
C GLY A 57 -0.58 3.64 14.40
N ILE A 58 -1.78 3.19 14.02
CA ILE A 58 -2.46 3.59 12.77
C ILE A 58 -2.61 5.10 12.59
N GLU A 59 -2.84 5.85 13.67
CA GLU A 59 -2.94 7.31 13.65
C GLU A 59 -1.62 7.98 13.24
N ALA A 60 -0.51 7.53 13.84
CA ALA A 60 0.81 8.05 13.49
C ALA A 60 1.19 7.65 12.05
N TYR A 61 0.79 6.45 11.63
CA TYR A 61 1.03 5.98 10.28
C TYR A 61 0.21 6.75 9.23
N ALA A 62 -1.06 7.07 9.53
CA ALA A 62 -1.88 7.95 8.70
C ALA A 62 -1.24 9.35 8.55
N ALA A 63 -0.84 9.97 9.65
CA ALA A 63 -0.17 11.28 9.61
C ALA A 63 1.16 11.25 8.82
N HIS A 64 1.92 10.15 8.93
CA HIS A 64 3.14 9.94 8.14
C HIS A 64 2.85 9.87 6.63
N LEU A 65 1.79 9.15 6.24
CA LEU A 65 1.33 9.06 4.85
C LEU A 65 0.89 10.42 4.30
N GLU A 66 0.11 11.18 5.07
CA GLU A 66 -0.33 12.53 4.70
C GLU A 66 0.88 13.47 4.50
N ALA A 67 1.89 13.38 5.36
CA ALA A 67 3.13 14.14 5.23
C ALA A 67 3.93 13.81 3.94
N HIS A 68 3.70 12.62 3.37
CA HIS A 68 4.25 12.20 2.07
C HIS A 68 3.29 12.48 0.90
N GLY A 69 2.19 13.21 1.14
CA GLY A 69 1.24 13.63 0.13
C GLY A 69 0.20 12.58 -0.28
N ALA A 70 0.00 11.54 0.54
CA ALA A 70 -1.08 10.58 0.32
C ALA A 70 -2.40 11.11 0.88
N ASP A 71 -3.48 10.96 0.12
CA ASP A 71 -4.84 11.24 0.62
C ASP A 71 -5.32 10.08 1.49
N VAL A 72 -5.54 10.35 2.78
CA VAL A 72 -6.07 9.39 3.75
C VAL A 72 -7.58 9.59 3.91
N THR A 73 -8.33 8.48 3.87
CA THR A 73 -9.78 8.47 4.11
C THR A 73 -10.13 7.45 5.19
N TRP A 74 -10.48 7.93 6.38
CA TRP A 74 -10.92 7.10 7.50
C TRP A 74 -12.28 6.46 7.24
N ASP A 75 -12.48 5.26 7.82
CA ASP A 75 -13.70 4.48 7.70
C ASP A 75 -13.98 3.74 9.00
N ASP A 76 -15.17 3.98 9.55
CA ASP A 76 -15.63 3.43 10.83
C ASP A 76 -16.61 2.25 10.65
N ASP A 77 -16.73 1.71 9.43
CA ASP A 77 -17.71 0.67 9.09
C ASP A 77 -17.22 -0.76 9.41
N LEU A 78 -15.99 -0.92 9.93
CA LEU A 78 -15.43 -2.21 10.35
C LEU A 78 -15.33 -2.30 11.88
N PRO A 79 -16.26 -3.00 12.55
CA PRO A 79 -16.20 -3.18 14.00
C PRO A 79 -14.92 -3.88 14.47
N GLY A 80 -14.38 -3.41 15.61
CA GLY A 80 -13.21 -3.99 16.27
C GLY A 80 -11.87 -3.59 15.64
N HIS A 81 -11.88 -2.68 14.66
CA HIS A 81 -10.70 -2.16 14.01
C HIS A 81 -10.85 -0.68 13.72
N ARG A 82 -9.72 0.04 13.80
CA ARG A 82 -9.57 1.33 13.14
C ARG A 82 -8.98 1.07 11.76
N ARG A 83 -9.50 1.76 10.75
CA ARG A 83 -8.97 1.64 9.39
C ARG A 83 -9.10 2.93 8.60
N PHE A 84 -8.24 3.04 7.60
CA PHE A 84 -8.35 4.04 6.56
C PHE A 84 -7.94 3.47 5.21
N TYR A 85 -8.27 4.19 4.15
CA TYR A 85 -7.83 3.91 2.80
C TYR A 85 -6.94 5.03 2.28
N ALA A 86 -5.99 4.66 1.43
CA ALA A 86 -5.23 5.59 0.61
C ALA A 86 -5.10 5.04 -0.81
N HIS A 87 -4.67 5.88 -1.74
CA HIS A 87 -4.39 5.46 -3.11
C HIS A 87 -2.89 5.55 -3.40
N ASP A 88 -2.40 4.56 -4.14
CA ASP A 88 -1.07 4.66 -4.71
C ASP A 88 -1.03 5.68 -5.88
N PRO A 89 0.17 6.04 -6.39
CA PRO A 89 0.30 7.02 -7.47
C PRO A 89 -0.39 6.68 -8.80
N VAL A 90 -0.91 5.46 -8.98
CA VAL A 90 -1.68 5.07 -10.17
C VAL A 90 -3.15 4.77 -9.84
N GLY A 91 -3.59 5.12 -8.64
CA GLY A 91 -4.97 5.06 -8.21
C GLY A 91 -5.42 3.71 -7.65
N ASN A 92 -4.53 2.76 -7.39
CA ASN A 92 -4.93 1.54 -6.66
C ASN A 92 -5.26 1.89 -5.22
N ARG A 93 -6.41 1.42 -4.76
CA ARG A 93 -6.79 1.53 -3.36
C ARG A 93 -5.96 0.57 -2.51
N LEU A 94 -5.51 1.03 -1.35
CA LEU A 94 -4.91 0.24 -0.28
C LEU A 94 -5.72 0.49 1.00
N GLU A 95 -5.93 -0.55 1.81
CA GLU A 95 -6.51 -0.45 3.15
C GLU A 95 -5.40 -0.63 4.19
N PHE A 96 -5.45 0.17 5.24
CA PHE A 96 -4.60 0.04 6.41
C PHE A 96 -5.48 -0.10 7.64
N LEU A 97 -5.18 -1.07 8.49
CA LEU A 97 -6.02 -1.41 9.62
C LEU A 97 -5.22 -1.81 10.86
N GLU A 98 -5.76 -1.49 12.02
CA GLU A 98 -5.23 -1.88 13.33
C GLU A 98 -6.41 -2.31 14.22
N PRO A 99 -6.37 -3.48 14.87
CA PRO A 99 -7.41 -3.87 15.83
C PRO A 99 -7.51 -2.87 16.97
N ASP A 100 -8.72 -2.68 17.49
CA ASP A 100 -8.93 -1.91 18.71
C ASP A 100 -8.17 -2.55 19.89
N ALA A 101 -7.76 -1.72 20.86
CA ALA A 101 -7.03 -2.15 22.06
C ALA A 101 -7.88 -2.99 23.02
#